data_AF-A0A9P6MJ49-F1
#
_entry.id   AF-A0A9P6MJ49-F1
#
_cell.length_a   1.000
_cell.length_b   1.000
_cell.length_c   1.000
_cell.angle_alpha   90.00
_cell.angle_beta   90.00
_cell.angle_gamma   90.00
#
_symmetry.space_group_name_H-M   'P 1'
#
loop_
_entity.id
_entity.type
_entity.pdbx_description
1 polymer ?
#
loop_
_entity_poly.entity_id
_entity_poly.type
_entity_poly.pdbx_seq_one_letter_code
_entity_poly.pdbx_strand_id
1 'polypeptide(L)'
;LMNMALVMGSMQITNRLDLEDLKTKQIIIGVYLAAQVIVLGISFIIQYRIRSKKDTTVLKYLDEPKAFSGEQAKVITTTNMDYDLEQNNQARKQVLIGLALMVFLYFKFGVIRPLVVQSILPVKNALQSKWAQVHLFGKPAEGELRRPWKADNPFAALSGAAQEPRSEVAEKAAIKRAEKAEGKASKSDSKKDL
;
A
#
# COMPACT_ATOMS: atom_id res chain seq x y z
N LEU A 1 4.16 5.52 -18.98
CA LEU A 1 3.39 6.26 -20.01
C LEU A 1 2.05 6.77 -19.49
N MET A 2 1.10 5.91 -19.08
CA MET A 2 -0.24 6.37 -18.64
C MET A 2 -0.24 7.28 -17.41
N ASN A 3 0.65 7.07 -16.43
CA ASN A 3 0.76 7.96 -15.27
C ASN A 3 1.32 9.34 -15.64
N MET A 4 2.29 9.42 -16.57
CA MET A 4 2.80 10.70 -17.09
C MET A 4 1.73 11.45 -17.89
N ALA A 5 1.00 10.75 -18.76
CA ALA A 5 -0.08 11.36 -19.54
C ALA A 5 -1.18 11.94 -18.62
N LEU A 6 -1.53 11.22 -17.55
CA LEU A 6 -2.50 11.69 -16.55
C LEU A 6 -1.99 12.94 -15.80
N VAL A 7 -0.73 12.92 -15.38
CA VAL A 7 -0.11 14.09 -14.70
C VAL A 7 -0.05 15.29 -15.66
N MET A 8 0.39 15.11 -16.90
CA MET A 8 0.43 16.18 -17.90
C MET A 8 -0.96 16.75 -18.21
N GLY A 9 -1.97 15.88 -18.36
CA GLY A 9 -3.36 16.31 -18.56
C GLY A 9 -3.89 17.11 -17.36
N SER A 10 -3.61 16.63 -16.13
CA SER A 10 -3.99 17.34 -14.90
C SER A 10 -3.31 18.71 -14.77
N MET A 11 -2.06 18.85 -15.21
CA MET A 11 -1.36 20.13 -15.24
C MET A 11 -1.98 21.11 -16.24
N GLN A 12 -2.36 20.64 -17.44
CA GLN A 12 -3.08 21.50 -18.40
C GLN A 12 -4.42 22.00 -17.86
N ILE A 13 -5.18 21.13 -17.20
CA ILE A 13 -6.44 21.53 -16.54
C ILE A 13 -6.14 22.56 -15.44
N THR A 14 -5.14 22.30 -14.60
CA THR A 14 -4.74 23.20 -13.51
C THR A 14 -4.37 24.60 -14.02
N ASN A 15 -3.68 24.69 -15.15
CA ASN A 15 -3.27 25.98 -15.75
C ASN A 15 -4.43 26.77 -16.38
N ARG A 16 -5.58 26.13 -16.61
CA ARG A 16 -6.79 26.79 -17.17
C ARG A 16 -7.83 27.14 -16.12
N LEU A 17 -7.65 26.71 -14.88
CA LEU A 17 -8.57 26.99 -13.78
C LEU A 17 -8.13 28.27 -13.06
N ASP A 18 -9.09 29.12 -12.72
CA ASP A 18 -8.85 30.19 -11.76
C ASP A 18 -8.81 29.59 -10.36
N LEU A 19 -7.61 29.27 -9.91
CA LEU A 19 -7.39 28.65 -8.61
C LEU A 19 -7.56 29.62 -7.45
N GLU A 20 -7.85 30.91 -7.70
CA GLU A 20 -8.14 31.90 -6.65
C GLU A 20 -9.64 32.05 -6.37
N ASP A 21 -10.49 31.78 -7.36
CA ASP A 21 -11.95 31.79 -7.23
C ASP A 21 -12.47 30.75 -6.22
N LEU A 22 -13.27 31.21 -5.26
CA LEU A 22 -13.80 30.37 -4.17
C LEU A 22 -14.62 29.19 -4.68
N LYS A 23 -15.43 29.36 -5.74
CA LYS A 23 -16.24 28.27 -6.31
C LYS A 23 -15.34 27.20 -6.91
N THR A 24 -14.33 27.60 -7.67
CA THR A 24 -13.35 26.70 -8.27
C THR A 24 -12.61 25.90 -7.19
N LYS A 25 -12.18 26.56 -6.10
CA LYS A 25 -11.56 25.90 -4.93
C LYS A 25 -12.47 24.83 -4.33
N GLN A 26 -13.75 25.16 -4.10
CA GLN A 26 -14.73 24.23 -3.52
C GLN A 26 -15.00 23.02 -4.42
N ILE A 27 -15.10 23.22 -5.74
CA ILE A 27 -15.31 22.13 -6.70
C ILE A 27 -14.13 21.16 -6.68
N ILE A 28 -12.89 21.66 -6.69
CA ILE A 28 -11.68 20.83 -6.66
C ILE A 28 -11.65 19.97 -5.38
N ILE A 29 -11.95 20.57 -4.23
CA ILE A 29 -12.01 19.87 -2.95
C ILE A 29 -13.13 18.83 -2.96
N GLY A 30 -14.31 19.17 -3.47
CA GLY A 30 -15.44 18.26 -3.58
C GLY A 30 -15.10 17.03 -4.42
N VAL A 31 -14.46 17.21 -5.57
CA VAL A 31 -13.99 16.10 -6.43
C VAL A 31 -12.94 15.24 -5.72
N TYR A 32 -11.99 15.86 -5.04
CA TYR A 32 -10.99 15.13 -4.26
C TYR A 32 -11.62 14.31 -3.13
N LEU A 33 -12.52 14.91 -2.35
CA LEU A 33 -13.21 14.21 -1.26
C LEU A 33 -14.07 13.06 -1.79
N ALA A 34 -14.78 13.26 -2.91
CA ALA A 34 -15.54 12.21 -3.56
C ALA A 34 -14.63 11.04 -3.97
N ALA A 35 -13.45 11.33 -4.52
CA ALA A 35 -12.45 10.30 -4.84
C ALA A 35 -11.96 9.54 -3.59
N GLN A 36 -11.68 10.22 -2.48
CA GLN A 36 -11.27 9.56 -1.23
C GLN A 36 -12.39 8.66 -0.68
N VAL A 37 -13.66 9.11 -0.74
CA VAL A 37 -14.82 8.31 -0.36
C VAL A 37 -14.93 7.06 -1.22
N ILE A 38 -14.70 7.16 -2.53
CA ILE A 38 -14.68 6.00 -3.44
C ILE A 38 -13.57 5.02 -3.04
N VAL A 39 -12.35 5.49 -2.78
CA VAL A 39 -11.23 4.63 -2.36
C VAL A 39 -11.54 3.92 -1.05
N LEU A 40 -12.06 4.63 -0.06
CA LEU A 40 -12.47 4.06 1.22
C LEU A 40 -13.59 3.03 1.03
N GLY A 41 -14.58 3.33 0.18
CA GLY A 41 -15.66 2.42 -0.18
C GLY A 41 -15.14 1.11 -0.80
N ILE A 42 -14.20 1.20 -1.74
CA ILE A 42 -13.51 0.04 -2.32
C ILE A 42 -12.81 -0.77 -1.22
N SER A 43 -12.08 -0.11 -0.32
CA SER A 43 -11.39 -0.77 0.80
C SER A 43 -12.36 -1.51 1.73
N PHE A 44 -13.53 -0.93 2.02
CA PHE A 44 -14.55 -1.59 2.84
C PHE A 44 -15.17 -2.81 2.14
N ILE A 45 -15.46 -2.71 0.83
CA ILE A 45 -15.96 -3.85 0.04
C ILE A 45 -14.94 -5.00 0.04
N ILE A 46 -13.66 -4.69 -0.15
CA ILE A 46 -12.58 -5.67 -0.12
C ILE A 46 -12.48 -6.30 1.27
N GLN A 47 -12.53 -5.51 2.33
CA GLN A 47 -12.52 -6.02 3.71
C GLN A 47 -13.66 -7.01 3.97
N TYR A 48 -14.87 -6.68 3.51
CA TYR A 48 -16.02 -7.56 3.62
C TYR A 48 -15.81 -8.88 2.87
N ARG A 49 -15.28 -8.83 1.65
CA ARG A 49 -15.01 -10.04 0.85
C ARG A 49 -13.91 -10.92 1.44
N ILE A 50 -12.83 -10.34 1.97
CA ILE A 50 -11.78 -11.10 2.65
C ILE A 50 -12.36 -11.86 3.85
N ARG A 51 -13.13 -11.18 4.69
CA ARG A 51 -13.79 -11.78 5.87
C ARG A 51 -14.82 -12.83 5.50
N SER A 52 -15.48 -12.67 4.35
CA SER A 52 -16.46 -13.65 3.86
C SER A 52 -15.80 -14.92 3.32
N LYS A 53 -14.64 -14.79 2.66
CA LYS A 53 -13.88 -15.93 2.10
C LYS A 53 -13.24 -16.80 3.20
N LYS A 54 -12.84 -16.21 4.32
CA LYS A 54 -12.24 -16.91 5.48
C LYS A 54 -11.10 -17.87 5.10
N ASP A 55 -10.20 -17.42 4.23
CA ASP A 55 -9.05 -18.23 3.80
C ASP A 55 -8.00 -18.32 4.91
N THR A 56 -8.06 -19.39 5.71
CA THR A 56 -7.15 -19.66 6.84
C THR A 56 -5.90 -20.43 6.43
N THR A 57 -5.59 -20.51 5.13
CA THR A 57 -4.36 -21.17 4.66
C THR A 57 -3.13 -20.48 5.26
N VAL A 58 -2.21 -21.27 5.81
CA VAL A 58 -1.00 -20.77 6.45
C VAL A 58 -0.08 -20.13 5.42
N LEU A 59 0.31 -18.88 5.69
CA LEU A 59 1.26 -18.10 4.93
C LEU A 59 2.50 -17.84 5.80
N LYS A 60 3.67 -18.19 5.29
CA LYS A 60 4.97 -17.85 5.90
C LYS A 60 5.75 -16.96 4.95
N TYR A 61 6.24 -15.82 5.44
CA TYR A 61 7.08 -14.91 4.67
C TYR A 61 8.09 -14.20 5.57
N LEU A 62 9.10 -13.58 4.97
CA LEU A 62 10.04 -12.74 5.68
C LEU A 62 9.54 -11.31 5.71
N ASP A 63 9.57 -10.68 6.89
CA ASP A 63 9.27 -9.26 6.99
C ASP A 63 10.26 -8.42 6.18
N GLU A 64 9.77 -7.41 5.46
CA GLU A 64 10.64 -6.44 4.81
C GLU A 64 11.14 -5.48 5.89
N PRO A 65 12.45 -5.47 6.22
CA PRO A 65 12.94 -4.63 7.31
C PRO A 65 12.60 -3.17 7.01
N LYS A 66 11.94 -2.51 7.96
CA LYS A 66 11.68 -1.07 7.88
C LYS A 66 13.02 -0.40 7.56
N ALA A 67 13.07 0.37 6.47
CA ALA A 67 14.30 0.91 5.87
C ALA A 67 15.23 1.69 6.84
N PHE A 68 14.76 1.99 8.06
CA PHE A 68 15.46 2.73 9.10
C PHE A 68 15.70 1.95 10.41
N SER A 69 15.29 0.68 10.51
CA SER A 69 15.31 -0.03 11.80
C SER A 69 16.57 -0.86 12.07
N GLY A 70 17.37 -1.18 11.03
CA GLY A 70 18.50 -2.11 11.18
C GLY A 70 18.11 -3.52 11.65
N GLU A 71 16.81 -3.83 11.77
CA GLU A 71 16.31 -5.11 12.25
C GLU A 71 16.54 -6.21 11.21
N GLN A 72 16.94 -7.39 11.68
CA GLN A 72 17.06 -8.57 10.84
C GLN A 72 15.67 -9.06 10.41
N ALA A 73 15.56 -9.55 9.17
CA ALA A 73 14.31 -10.06 8.62
C ALA A 73 13.78 -11.23 9.47
N LYS A 74 12.59 -11.04 10.07
CA LYS A 74 11.91 -12.06 10.89
C LYS A 74 10.96 -12.89 10.04
N VAL A 75 10.83 -14.17 10.36
CA VAL A 75 9.83 -15.04 9.72
C VAL A 75 8.47 -14.76 10.35
N ILE A 76 7.54 -14.24 9.55
CA ILE A 76 6.15 -14.06 9.95
C ILE A 76 5.36 -15.29 9.50
N THR A 77 4.65 -15.90 10.45
CA THR A 77 3.66 -16.94 10.17
C THR A 77 2.27 -16.35 10.43
N THR A 78 1.41 -16.36 9.41
CA THR A 78 0.06 -15.80 9.45
C THR A 78 -0.90 -16.62 8.59
N THR A 79 -2.15 -16.19 8.44
CA THR A 79 -3.08 -16.75 7.46
C THR A 79 -3.22 -15.83 6.24
N ASN A 80 -3.62 -16.36 5.09
CA ASN A 80 -3.96 -15.56 3.91
C ASN A 80 -4.98 -14.46 4.23
N MET A 81 -6.02 -14.78 5.02
CA MET A 81 -7.04 -13.84 5.45
C MET A 81 -6.45 -12.68 6.27
N ASP A 82 -5.67 -12.99 7.31
CA ASP A 82 -5.11 -11.97 8.20
C ASP A 82 -4.09 -11.10 7.48
N TYR A 83 -3.28 -11.69 6.61
CA TYR A 83 -2.36 -10.98 5.73
C TYR A 83 -3.11 -9.98 4.83
N ASP A 84 -4.14 -10.44 4.11
CA ASP A 84 -4.91 -9.60 3.18
C ASP A 84 -5.65 -8.47 3.91
N LEU A 85 -6.17 -8.74 5.11
CA LEU A 85 -6.80 -7.73 5.96
C LEU A 85 -5.80 -6.65 6.38
N GLU A 86 -4.58 -7.03 6.75
CA GLU A 86 -3.55 -6.09 7.15
C GLU A 86 -3.10 -5.23 5.96
N GLN A 87 -2.89 -5.82 4.78
CA GLN A 87 -2.56 -5.07 3.56
C GLN A 87 -3.62 -4.02 3.21
N ASN A 88 -4.91 -4.41 3.24
CA ASN A 88 -6.01 -3.47 3.00
C ASN A 88 -6.11 -2.39 4.10
N ASN A 89 -5.82 -2.74 5.35
CA ASN A 89 -5.83 -1.80 6.47
C ASN A 89 -4.69 -0.77 6.38
N GLN A 90 -3.49 -1.19 5.95
CA GLN A 90 -2.36 -0.29 5.71
C GLN A 90 -2.67 0.71 4.59
N ALA A 91 -3.22 0.24 3.46
CA ALA A 91 -3.65 1.12 2.38
C ALA A 91 -4.70 2.13 2.85
N ARG A 92 -5.69 1.68 3.64
CA ARG A 92 -6.71 2.58 4.23
C ARG A 92 -6.10 3.61 5.19
N LYS A 93 -5.17 3.22 6.04
CA LYS A 93 -4.44 4.16 6.93
C LYS A 93 -3.69 5.21 6.12
N GLN A 94 -3.01 4.82 5.04
CA GLN A 94 -2.31 5.77 4.15
C GLN A 94 -3.26 6.80 3.54
N VAL A 95 -4.44 6.37 3.09
CA VAL A 95 -5.49 7.26 2.58
C VAL A 95 -5.93 8.27 3.65
N LEU A 96 -6.20 7.81 4.88
CA LEU A 96 -6.63 8.68 5.97
C LEU A 96 -5.55 9.68 6.39
N ILE A 97 -4.29 9.25 6.45
CA ILE A 97 -3.15 10.13 6.75
C ILE A 97 -3.00 11.17 5.63
N GLY A 98 -3.10 10.75 4.37
CA GLY A 98 -3.04 11.65 3.21
C GLY A 98 -4.16 12.69 3.23
N LEU A 99 -5.39 12.27 3.55
CA LEU A 99 -6.53 13.17 3.70
C LEU A 99 -6.31 14.18 4.83
N ALA A 100 -5.84 13.74 6.00
CA ALA A 100 -5.55 14.62 7.14
C ALA A 100 -4.46 15.65 6.78
N LEU A 101 -3.39 15.22 6.12
CA LEU A 101 -2.32 16.11 5.65
C LEU A 101 -2.85 17.13 4.63
N MET A 102 -3.69 16.71 3.69
CA MET A 102 -4.28 17.60 2.69
C MET A 102 -5.21 18.62 3.32
N VAL A 103 -6.07 18.21 4.26
CA VAL A 103 -6.93 19.11 5.03
C VAL A 103 -6.07 20.16 5.74
N PHE A 104 -5.00 19.73 6.42
CA PHE A 104 -4.08 20.64 7.10
C PHE A 104 -3.40 21.63 6.14
N LEU A 105 -2.87 21.15 5.01
CA LEU A 105 -2.20 22.01 4.01
C LEU A 105 -3.16 23.00 3.35
N TYR A 106 -4.40 22.58 3.10
CA TYR A 106 -5.44 23.45 2.55
C TYR A 106 -5.79 24.58 3.53
N PHE A 107 -6.11 24.26 4.79
CA PHE A 107 -6.49 25.28 5.78
C PHE A 107 -5.33 26.19 6.19
N LYS A 108 -4.10 25.68 6.24
CA LYS A 108 -2.94 26.45 6.70
C LYS A 108 -2.24 27.25 5.59
N PHE A 109 -2.16 26.69 4.38
CA PHE A 109 -1.35 27.27 3.30
C PHE A 109 -2.15 27.54 2.01
N GLY A 110 -3.44 27.20 1.96
CA GLY A 110 -4.27 27.42 0.77
C GLY A 110 -3.80 26.62 -0.45
N VAL A 111 -3.06 25.54 -0.25
CA VAL A 111 -2.41 24.79 -1.35
C VAL A 111 -3.44 23.91 -2.06
N ILE A 112 -3.84 24.31 -3.28
CA ILE A 112 -4.91 23.65 -4.06
C ILE A 112 -4.38 22.93 -5.30
N ARG A 113 -3.24 23.36 -5.85
CA ARG A 113 -2.63 22.74 -7.04
C ARG A 113 -2.38 21.22 -6.90
N PRO A 114 -1.87 20.70 -5.76
CA PRO A 114 -1.66 19.26 -5.59
C PRO A 114 -2.96 18.44 -5.60
N LEU A 115 -4.09 19.00 -5.16
CA LEU A 115 -5.39 18.30 -5.09
C LEU A 115 -5.92 17.91 -6.49
N VAL A 116 -5.64 18.73 -7.51
CA VAL A 116 -6.05 18.45 -8.89
C VAL A 116 -5.33 17.22 -9.46
N VAL A 117 -4.04 17.07 -9.17
CA VAL A 117 -3.25 15.92 -9.63
C VAL A 117 -3.57 14.66 -8.80
N GLN A 118 -3.83 14.84 -7.50
CA GLN A 118 -4.04 13.74 -6.56
C GLN A 118 -5.47 13.20 -6.49
N SER A 119 -6.43 13.72 -7.24
CA SER A 119 -7.83 13.26 -7.19
C SER A 119 -8.09 12.00 -8.01
N ILE A 120 -7.30 11.72 -9.05
CA ILE A 120 -7.56 10.60 -9.97
C ILE A 120 -6.69 9.37 -9.68
N LEU A 121 -5.41 9.58 -9.37
CA LEU A 121 -4.45 8.50 -9.16
C LEU A 121 -4.82 7.54 -8.01
N PRO A 122 -5.31 8.00 -6.85
CA PRO A 122 -5.65 7.09 -5.74
C PRO A 122 -6.74 6.10 -6.10
N VAL A 123 -7.76 6.52 -6.87
CA VAL A 123 -8.85 5.65 -7.31
C VAL A 123 -8.33 4.56 -8.23
N LYS A 124 -7.51 4.95 -9.22
CA LYS A 124 -6.85 4.00 -10.12
C LYS A 124 -5.97 3.01 -9.35
N ASN A 125 -5.12 3.50 -8.45
CA ASN A 125 -4.23 2.67 -7.65
C ASN A 125 -5.01 1.71 -6.75
N ALA A 126 -6.11 2.15 -6.14
CA ALA A 126 -6.97 1.29 -5.34
C ALA A 126 -7.55 0.14 -6.16
N LEU A 127 -8.03 0.40 -7.39
CA LEU A 127 -8.55 -0.62 -8.30
C LEU A 127 -7.46 -1.55 -8.84
N GLN A 128 -6.26 -1.04 -9.06
CA GLN A 128 -5.13 -1.82 -9.61
C GLN A 128 -4.33 -2.58 -8.56
N SER A 129 -4.55 -2.27 -7.27
CA SER A 129 -3.88 -2.92 -6.15
C SER A 129 -4.04 -4.44 -6.17
N LYS A 130 -3.01 -5.15 -5.70
CA LYS A 130 -2.99 -6.62 -5.71
C LYS A 130 -4.16 -7.23 -4.94
N TRP A 131 -4.53 -6.63 -3.80
CA TRP A 131 -5.70 -7.06 -3.03
C TRP A 131 -7.03 -6.78 -3.73
N ALA A 132 -7.17 -5.67 -4.47
CA ALA A 132 -8.37 -5.45 -5.29
C ALA A 132 -8.46 -6.45 -6.45
N GLN A 133 -7.34 -6.76 -7.11
CA GLN A 133 -7.30 -7.76 -8.17
C GLN A 133 -7.78 -9.14 -7.67
N VAL A 134 -7.33 -9.55 -6.48
CA VAL A 134 -7.70 -10.84 -5.90
C VAL A 134 -9.14 -10.84 -5.36
N HIS A 135 -9.56 -9.82 -4.61
CA HIS A 135 -10.84 -9.85 -3.87
C HIS A 135 -11.99 -9.13 -4.59
N LEU A 136 -11.71 -8.04 -5.30
CA LEU A 136 -12.75 -7.31 -6.03
C LEU A 136 -13.00 -7.93 -7.41
N PHE A 137 -11.92 -8.27 -8.13
CA PHE A 137 -11.99 -8.84 -9.48
C PHE A 137 -11.88 -10.37 -9.52
N GLY A 138 -11.66 -11.03 -8.37
CA GLY A 138 -11.69 -12.49 -8.27
C GLY A 138 -10.53 -13.21 -8.97
N LYS A 139 -9.42 -12.52 -9.26
CA LYS A 139 -8.27 -13.13 -9.92
C LYS A 139 -7.57 -14.14 -9.00
N PRO A 140 -7.05 -15.25 -9.53
CA PRO A 140 -6.30 -16.22 -8.74
C PRO A 140 -5.03 -15.57 -8.16
N ALA A 141 -4.70 -15.92 -6.92
CA ALA A 141 -3.52 -15.40 -6.21
C ALA A 141 -2.25 -16.14 -6.63
N GLU A 142 -1.98 -16.14 -7.93
CA GLU A 142 -0.87 -16.85 -8.59
C GLU A 142 -0.01 -15.86 -9.39
N GLY A 143 1.21 -16.28 -9.73
CA GLY A 143 2.15 -15.44 -10.47
C GLY A 143 2.40 -14.10 -9.77
N GLU A 144 2.08 -12.98 -10.45
CA GLU A 144 2.25 -11.63 -9.91
C GLU A 144 1.27 -11.23 -8.81
N LEU A 145 0.20 -12.03 -8.59
CA LEU A 145 -0.77 -11.83 -7.51
C LEU A 145 -0.51 -12.77 -6.33
N ARG A 146 0.58 -13.55 -6.39
CA ARG A 146 0.99 -14.42 -5.30
C ARG A 146 1.34 -13.59 -4.06
N ARG A 147 0.88 -14.06 -2.90
CA ARG A 147 1.29 -13.50 -1.61
C ARG A 147 2.71 -13.98 -1.24
N PRO A 148 3.48 -13.18 -0.49
CA PRO A 148 3.19 -11.81 -0.04
C PRO A 148 3.32 -10.79 -1.19
N TRP A 149 2.47 -9.76 -1.17
CA TRP A 149 2.60 -8.59 -2.03
C TRP A 149 3.60 -7.60 -1.45
N LYS A 150 4.31 -6.90 -2.33
CA LYS A 150 5.16 -5.79 -1.93
C LYS A 150 4.34 -4.61 -1.49
N ALA A 151 4.79 -3.94 -0.43
CA ALA A 151 4.24 -2.66 -0.04
C ALA A 151 4.62 -1.62 -1.11
N ASP A 152 3.63 -1.08 -1.82
CA ASP A 152 3.82 0.12 -2.62
C ASP A 152 4.11 1.27 -1.66
N ASN A 153 5.39 1.53 -1.38
CA ASN A 153 5.80 2.63 -0.54
C ASN A 153 5.67 3.93 -1.37
N PRO A 154 4.69 4.81 -1.08
CA PRO A 154 4.49 6.03 -1.86
C PRO A 154 5.71 6.95 -1.83
N PHE A 155 6.52 6.83 -0.77
CA PHE A 155 7.75 7.58 -0.59
C PHE A 155 8.94 6.98 -1.37
N ALA A 156 8.93 5.67 -1.64
CA ALA A 156 9.96 5.03 -2.45
C ALA A 156 9.91 5.47 -3.92
N ALA A 157 8.72 5.82 -4.42
CA ALA A 157 8.54 6.44 -5.74
C ALA A 157 9.15 7.85 -5.82
N LEU A 158 9.29 8.54 -4.68
CA LEU A 158 9.94 9.85 -4.59
C LEU A 158 11.46 9.73 -4.40
N SER A 159 11.94 8.63 -3.79
CA SER A 159 13.36 8.38 -3.52
C SER A 159 14.07 7.47 -4.53
N GLY A 160 13.38 7.00 -5.59
CA GLY A 160 13.95 6.13 -6.62
C GLY A 160 14.25 4.70 -6.18
N ALA A 161 13.79 4.27 -5.00
CA ALA A 161 14.11 2.98 -4.42
C ALA A 161 13.01 1.93 -4.73
N ALA A 162 12.85 1.57 -6.00
CA ALA A 162 11.99 0.44 -6.37
C ALA A 162 12.73 -0.89 -6.13
N GLN A 163 12.29 -1.69 -5.14
CA GLN A 163 12.85 -3.04 -4.92
C GLN A 163 12.14 -4.07 -5.81
N GLU A 164 12.90 -4.91 -6.52
CA GLU A 164 12.34 -5.98 -7.38
C GLU A 164 11.81 -7.20 -6.60
N PRO A 165 10.70 -7.84 -7.06
CA PRO A 165 10.12 -9.02 -6.42
C PRO A 165 11.09 -10.21 -6.35
N ARG A 166 11.19 -10.86 -5.18
CA ARG A 166 11.95 -12.12 -5.04
C ARG A 166 11.13 -13.28 -5.60
N SER A 167 11.80 -14.20 -6.30
CA SER A 167 11.18 -15.44 -6.77
C SER A 167 10.78 -16.36 -5.61
N GLU A 168 9.80 -17.24 -5.82
CA GLU A 168 9.34 -18.20 -4.80
C GLU A 168 10.48 -19.06 -4.24
N VAL A 169 11.43 -19.46 -5.09
CA VAL A 169 12.61 -20.24 -4.70
C VAL A 169 13.52 -19.41 -3.80
N ALA A 170 13.72 -18.13 -4.13
CA ALA A 170 14.52 -17.22 -3.31
C ALA A 170 13.85 -16.94 -1.95
N GLU A 171 12.53 -16.81 -1.92
CA GLU A 171 11.76 -16.60 -0.70
C GLU A 171 11.81 -17.82 0.23
N LYS A 172 11.54 -19.03 -0.28
CA LYS A 172 11.65 -20.28 0.50
C LYS A 172 13.07 -20.50 1.02
N ALA A 173 14.08 -20.23 0.20
CA ALA A 173 15.48 -20.36 0.60
C ALA A 173 15.87 -19.35 1.68
N ALA A 174 15.33 -18.13 1.63
CA ALA A 174 15.57 -17.11 2.64
C ALA A 174 14.89 -17.45 3.97
N ILE A 175 13.63 -17.93 3.94
CA ILE A 175 12.91 -18.41 5.14
C ILE A 175 13.71 -19.53 5.83
N LYS A 176 14.15 -20.55 5.08
CA LYS A 176 14.91 -21.67 5.63
C LYS A 176 16.26 -21.25 6.25
N ARG A 177 16.88 -20.18 5.73
CA ARG A 177 18.12 -19.63 6.29
C ARG A 177 17.85 -18.87 7.59
N ALA A 178 16.79 -18.08 7.64
CA ALA A 178 16.38 -17.35 8.83
C ALA A 178 16.01 -18.31 9.97
N GLU A 179 15.18 -19.33 9.71
CA GLU A 179 14.81 -20.35 10.69
C GLU A 179 16.04 -21.10 11.26
N LYS A 180 17.05 -21.38 10.42
CA LYS A 180 18.32 -21.99 10.86
C LYS A 180 19.18 -21.06 11.71
N ALA A 181 19.13 -19.75 11.46
CA ALA A 181 19.87 -18.76 12.24
C ALA A 181 19.25 -18.59 13.64
N GLU A 182 17.92 -18.49 13.72
CA GLU A 182 17.17 -18.44 14.99
C GLU A 182 17.36 -19.72 15.83
N GLY A 183 17.33 -20.90 15.19
CA GLY A 183 17.59 -22.18 15.86
C GLY A 183 19.03 -22.36 16.37
N LYS A 184 20.01 -21.64 15.79
CA LYS A 184 21.40 -21.63 16.27
C LYS A 184 21.62 -20.60 17.38
N ALA A 185 20.97 -19.44 17.29
CA ALA A 185 21.02 -18.41 18.33
C ALA A 185 20.45 -18.94 19.66
N SER A 186 19.28 -19.58 19.63
CA SER A 186 18.64 -20.18 20.82
C SER A 186 19.47 -21.32 21.45
N LYS A 187 20.16 -22.14 20.65
CA LYS A 187 21.08 -23.18 21.15
C LYS A 187 22.38 -22.62 21.73
N SER A 188 22.81 -21.43 21.31
CA SER A 188 24.01 -20.79 21.85
C SER A 188 23.76 -20.10 23.19
N ASP A 189 22.54 -19.58 23.40
CA ASP A 189 22.10 -19.03 24.69
C ASP A 189 21.97 -20.13 25.75
N SER A 190 21.30 -21.25 25.44
CA SER A 190 21.17 -22.38 26.37
C SER A 190 22.50 -23.03 26.80
N LYS A 191 23.62 -22.72 26.15
CA LYS A 191 24.94 -23.29 26.47
C LYS A 191 25.84 -22.35 27.27
N LYS A 192 25.40 -21.12 27.54
CA LYS A 192 26.10 -20.14 28.39
C LYS A 192 25.61 -20.16 29.85
N ASP A 193 24.48 -20.82 30.11
CA ASP A 193 23.86 -20.93 31.44
C ASP A 193 24.19 -22.26 32.16
N LEU A 194 25.17 -23.02 31.65
CA LEU A 194 25.73 -24.25 32.24
C LEU A 194 27.23 -24.06 32.51
#